data_AF-A0A1Q5UJQ2-F1
#
_entry.id   AF-A0A1Q5UJQ2-F1
#
_cell.length_a   1.000
_cell.length_b   1.000
_cell.length_c   1.000
_cell.angle_alpha   90.00
_cell.angle_beta   90.00
_cell.angle_gamma   90.00
#
_symmetry.space_group_name_H-M   'P 1'
#
loop_
_entity.id
_entity.type
_entity.pdbx_description
1 polymer ?
#
loop_
_entity_poly.entity_id
_entity_poly.type
_entity_poly.pdbx_seq_one_letter_code
_entity_poly.pdbx_strand_id
1 'polypeptide(L)'
;MDDIKTAQKRRSIYLRPFLLFWLNSLFAEIIFLAVGIFIMTGTRDLFYKVMWTLVFCPLGMGGAMGGLINCFIVDHYYGKNAAHFTGIPALLVLSACNYLCYNLDRHFGWFRAAEHPMWFHWRYPMIWAVGYGNGILLFIDKGQEKLARMGL
;
A
#
# COMPACT_ATOMS: atom_id res chain seq x y z
N MET A 1 -14.47 27.41 18.54
CA MET A 1 -15.10 26.86 17.31
C MET A 1 -14.08 26.78 16.16
N ASP A 2 -13.10 27.69 16.09
CA ASP A 2 -11.98 27.62 15.13
C ASP A 2 -10.95 26.52 15.41
N ASP A 3 -10.72 26.13 16.67
CA ASP A 3 -9.83 25.00 17.00
C ASP A 3 -10.33 23.66 16.46
N ILE A 4 -11.65 23.43 16.49
CA ILE A 4 -12.26 22.20 15.98
C ILE A 4 -12.10 22.11 14.45
N LYS A 5 -12.32 23.22 13.74
CA LYS A 5 -12.12 23.29 12.28
C LYS A 5 -10.65 23.11 11.90
N THR A 6 -9.74 23.70 12.67
CA THR A 6 -8.29 23.57 12.45
C THR A 6 -7.81 22.14 12.69
N ALA A 7 -8.28 21.50 13.77
CA ALA A 7 -7.99 20.10 14.06
C ALA A 7 -8.55 19.15 12.98
N GLN A 8 -9.76 19.39 12.48
CA GLN A 8 -10.35 18.63 11.38
C GLN A 8 -9.53 18.76 10.09
N LYS A 9 -9.07 19.98 9.77
CA LYS A 9 -8.26 20.24 8.57
C LYS A 9 -6.88 19.59 8.65
N ARG A 10 -6.27 19.50 9.84
CA ARG A 10 -5.01 18.75 10.02
C ARG A 10 -5.23 17.25 9.96
N ARG A 11 -6.33 16.74 10.52
CA ARG A 11 -6.64 15.31 10.53
C ARG A 11 -6.79 14.74 9.11
N SER A 12 -7.37 15.49 8.17
CA SER A 12 -7.47 15.03 6.77
C SER A 12 -6.09 14.90 6.10
N ILE A 13 -5.16 15.81 6.41
CA ILE A 13 -3.79 15.76 5.87
C ILE A 13 -3.07 14.48 6.29
N TYR A 14 -3.19 14.06 7.55
CA TYR A 14 -2.55 12.84 8.05
C TYR A 14 -3.31 11.54 7.70
N LEU A 15 -4.61 11.61 7.43
CA LEU A 15 -5.40 10.44 7.00
C LEU A 15 -5.19 10.10 5.52
N ARG A 16 -4.91 11.09 4.68
CA ARG A 16 -4.72 10.93 3.24
C ARG A 16 -3.65 9.89 2.88
N PRO A 17 -2.42 9.94 3.44
CA PRO A 17 -1.40 8.93 3.16
C PRO A 17 -1.86 7.52 3.54
N PHE A 18 -2.47 7.36 4.71
CA PHE A 18 -3.00 6.06 5.15
C PHE A 18 -4.05 5.51 4.17
N LEU A 19 -5.08 6.31 3.86
CA LEU A 19 -6.18 5.89 2.99
C LEU A 19 -5.68 5.56 1.58
N LEU A 20 -4.76 6.36 1.05
CA LEU A 20 -4.26 6.19 -0.31
C LEU A 20 -3.37 4.95 -0.43
N PHE A 21 -2.52 4.66 0.56
CA PHE A 21 -1.77 3.40 0.58
C PHE A 21 -2.69 2.20 0.85
N TRP A 22 -3.64 2.33 1.77
CA TRP A 22 -4.61 1.27 2.07
C TRP A 22 -5.43 0.88 0.84
N LEU A 23 -6.00 1.85 0.10
CA LEU A 23 -6.79 1.59 -1.10
C LEU A 23 -5.96 0.93 -2.21
N ASN A 24 -4.75 1.43 -2.46
CA ASN A 24 -3.85 0.85 -3.46
C ASN A 24 -3.44 -0.58 -3.08
N SER A 25 -3.10 -0.82 -1.81
CA SER A 25 -2.78 -2.15 -1.30
C SER A 25 -3.98 -3.10 -1.40
N LEU A 26 -5.17 -2.64 -1.03
CA LEU A 26 -6.40 -3.44 -1.13
C LEU A 26 -6.69 -3.83 -2.58
N PHE A 27 -6.57 -2.88 -3.52
CA PHE A 27 -6.78 -3.14 -4.94
C PHE A 27 -5.78 -4.17 -5.47
N ALA A 28 -4.50 -4.03 -5.11
CA ALA A 28 -3.47 -4.99 -5.50
C ALA A 28 -3.75 -6.39 -4.92
N GLU A 29 -4.09 -6.47 -3.63
CA GLU A 29 -4.39 -7.74 -2.95
C GLU A 29 -5.66 -8.42 -3.48
N ILE A 30 -6.67 -7.67 -3.92
CA ILE A 30 -7.85 -8.23 -4.59
C ILE A 30 -7.44 -8.92 -5.89
N ILE A 31 -6.60 -8.28 -6.70
CA ILE A 31 -6.08 -8.87 -7.96
C ILE A 31 -5.28 -10.13 -7.64
N PHE A 32 -4.42 -10.09 -6.61
CA PHE A 32 -3.63 -11.26 -6.22
C PHE A 32 -4.47 -12.40 -5.69
N LEU A 33 -5.50 -12.10 -4.90
CA LEU A 33 -6.45 -13.11 -4.42
C LEU A 33 -7.20 -13.74 -5.59
N ALA A 34 -7.66 -12.94 -6.55
CA ALA A 34 -8.34 -13.43 -7.75
C ALA A 34 -7.43 -14.36 -8.56
N VAL A 35 -6.18 -13.95 -8.85
CA VAL A 35 -5.22 -14.82 -9.55
C VAL A 35 -4.92 -16.08 -8.73
N GLY A 36 -4.75 -15.95 -7.42
CA GLY A 36 -4.51 -17.07 -6.52
C GLY A 36 -5.63 -18.12 -6.56
N ILE A 37 -6.89 -17.67 -6.55
CA ILE A 37 -8.06 -18.55 -6.58
C ILE A 37 -8.26 -19.14 -7.98
N PHE A 38 -8.27 -18.34 -9.03
CA PHE A 38 -8.67 -18.80 -10.37
C PHE A 38 -7.56 -19.51 -11.14
N ILE A 39 -6.28 -19.19 -10.89
CA ILE A 39 -5.16 -19.69 -11.70
C ILE A 39 -4.27 -20.68 -10.92
N MET A 40 -4.09 -20.50 -9.60
CA MET A 40 -3.07 -21.23 -8.85
C MET A 40 -3.61 -22.34 -7.95
N THR A 41 -4.32 -22.00 -6.88
CA THR A 41 -4.62 -22.93 -5.76
C THR A 41 -6.09 -23.23 -5.55
N GLY A 42 -7.00 -22.58 -6.28
CA GLY A 42 -8.42 -22.77 -6.09
C GLY A 42 -8.93 -22.27 -4.73
N THR A 43 -10.05 -22.84 -4.28
CA THR A 43 -10.76 -22.46 -3.04
C THR A 43 -10.18 -23.11 -1.77
N ARG A 44 -9.06 -23.82 -1.86
CA ARG A 44 -8.40 -24.39 -0.67
C ARG A 44 -8.00 -23.27 0.29
N ASP A 45 -8.31 -23.41 1.58
CA ASP A 45 -7.99 -22.44 2.65
C ASP A 45 -8.49 -21.01 2.35
N LEU A 46 -9.63 -20.90 1.65
CA LEU A 46 -10.17 -19.62 1.17
C LEU A 46 -10.38 -18.59 2.29
N PHE A 47 -10.87 -19.03 3.45
CA PHE A 47 -11.07 -18.13 4.59
C PHE A 47 -9.77 -17.45 5.03
N TYR A 48 -8.69 -18.22 5.15
CA TYR A 48 -7.38 -17.69 5.54
C TYR A 48 -6.78 -16.78 4.47
N LYS A 49 -6.92 -17.15 3.19
CA LYS A 49 -6.51 -16.29 2.07
C LYS A 49 -7.23 -14.95 2.11
N VAL A 50 -8.56 -14.96 2.25
CA VAL A 50 -9.40 -13.77 2.28
C VAL A 50 -9.06 -12.88 3.47
N MET A 51 -8.95 -13.46 4.67
CA MET A 51 -8.58 -12.70 5.87
C MET A 51 -7.18 -12.10 5.76
N TRP A 52 -6.21 -12.88 5.28
CA TRP A 52 -4.85 -12.41 5.12
C TRP A 52 -4.75 -11.30 4.08
N THR A 53 -5.27 -11.50 2.86
CA THR A 53 -5.09 -10.57 1.75
C THR A 53 -6.03 -9.37 1.79
N LEU A 54 -7.28 -9.49 2.26
CA LEU A 54 -8.25 -8.39 2.22
C LEU A 54 -8.35 -7.59 3.52
N VAL A 55 -7.91 -8.17 4.65
CA VAL A 55 -7.99 -7.51 5.96
C VAL A 55 -6.60 -7.17 6.46
N PHE A 56 -5.79 -8.17 6.78
CA PHE A 56 -4.52 -7.95 7.48
C PHE A 56 -3.47 -7.26 6.61
N CYS A 57 -3.26 -7.71 5.38
CA CYS A 57 -2.29 -7.11 4.45
C CYS A 57 -2.56 -5.63 4.17
N PRO A 58 -3.74 -5.22 3.67
CA PRO A 58 -3.98 -3.84 3.28
C PRO A 58 -4.00 -2.92 4.50
N LEU A 59 -4.53 -3.36 5.64
CA LEU A 59 -4.46 -2.58 6.88
C LEU A 59 -3.03 -2.44 7.38
N GLY A 60 -2.24 -3.51 7.37
CA GLY A 60 -0.84 -3.50 7.79
C GLY A 60 0.02 -2.63 6.89
N MET A 61 -0.08 -2.80 5.57
CA MET A 61 0.66 -2.00 4.58
C MET A 61 0.23 -0.53 4.61
N GLY A 62 -1.07 -0.26 4.63
CA GLY A 62 -1.62 1.10 4.72
C GLY A 62 -1.22 1.80 6.02
N GLY A 63 -1.28 1.07 7.14
CA GLY A 63 -0.88 1.55 8.46
C GLY A 63 0.60 1.87 8.55
N ALA A 64 1.46 0.93 8.14
CA ALA A 64 2.91 1.12 8.16
C ALA A 64 3.34 2.28 7.25
N MET A 65 2.87 2.29 5.99
CA MET A 65 3.22 3.34 5.03
C MET A 65 2.63 4.69 5.40
N GLY A 66 1.36 4.74 5.79
CA GLY A 66 0.71 5.96 6.26
C GLY A 66 1.42 6.57 7.47
N GLY A 67 1.79 5.73 8.45
CA GLY A 67 2.54 6.16 9.64
C GLY A 67 3.93 6.69 9.30
N LEU A 68 4.69 5.98 8.46
CA LEU A 68 6.03 6.42 8.04
C LEU A 68 6.00 7.73 7.26
N ILE A 69 5.06 7.88 6.33
CA ILE A 69 4.93 9.11 5.53
C ILE A 69 4.51 10.28 6.41
N ASN A 70 3.58 10.07 7.34
CA ASN A 70 3.19 11.10 8.30
C ASN A 70 4.35 11.53 9.20
N CYS A 71 5.15 10.58 9.69
CA CYS A 71 6.25 10.87 10.60
C CYS A 71 7.43 11.56 9.91
N PHE A 72 7.78 11.12 8.69
CA PHE A 72 9.03 11.54 8.04
C PHE A 72 8.85 12.54 6.89
N ILE A 73 7.66 12.68 6.31
CA ILE A 73 7.49 13.39 5.03
C ILE A 73 6.45 14.51 5.09
N VAL A 74 5.27 14.29 5.68
CA VAL A 74 4.11 15.22 5.60
C VAL A 74 4.44 16.67 5.96
N ASP A 75 5.26 16.90 6.99
CA ASP A 75 5.63 18.24 7.45
C ASP A 75 7.07 18.66 7.09
N HIS A 76 7.85 17.76 6.47
CA HIS A 76 9.28 17.96 6.24
C HIS A 76 9.65 18.19 4.77
N TYR A 77 8.90 17.61 3.83
CA TYR A 77 9.24 17.64 2.41
C TYR A 77 8.01 17.93 1.55
N TYR A 78 8.19 18.75 0.51
CA TYR A 78 7.17 19.05 -0.49
C TYR A 78 7.74 19.01 -1.92
N GLY A 79 6.90 18.76 -2.91
CA GLY A 79 7.28 18.71 -4.32
C GLY A 79 7.87 17.38 -4.78
N LYS A 80 8.59 17.40 -5.91
CA LYS A 80 9.11 16.17 -6.56
C LYS A 80 10.08 15.38 -5.69
N ASN A 81 10.84 16.05 -4.82
CA ASN A 81 11.75 15.39 -3.89
C ASN A 81 10.98 14.54 -2.89
N ALA A 82 9.86 15.04 -2.36
CA ALA A 82 8.98 14.28 -1.46
C ALA A 82 8.43 13.01 -2.12
N ALA A 83 8.14 13.04 -3.43
CA ALA A 83 7.69 11.85 -4.15
C ALA A 83 8.76 10.76 -4.27
N HIS A 84 10.03 11.14 -4.42
CA HIS A 84 11.13 10.16 -4.33
C HIS A 84 11.29 9.64 -2.89
N PHE A 85 11.16 10.52 -1.89
CA PHE A 85 11.21 10.15 -0.48
C PHE A 85 10.04 9.28 -0.02
N THR A 86 8.89 9.24 -0.72
CA THR A 86 7.85 8.23 -0.48
C THR A 86 8.14 6.91 -1.18
N GLY A 87 8.75 6.95 -2.36
CA GLY A 87 9.11 5.77 -3.14
C GLY A 87 10.16 4.89 -2.45
N ILE A 88 11.15 5.49 -1.79
CA ILE A 88 12.20 4.76 -1.06
C ILE A 88 11.65 3.90 0.10
N PRO A 89 10.92 4.46 1.09
CA PRO A 89 10.34 3.68 2.18
C PRO A 89 9.27 2.72 1.66
N ALA A 90 8.50 3.08 0.61
CA ALA A 90 7.58 2.15 -0.01
C ALA A 90 8.33 0.93 -0.57
N LEU A 91 9.44 1.14 -1.27
CA LEU A 91 10.28 0.06 -1.74
C LEU A 91 10.83 -0.75 -0.56
N LEU A 92 11.46 -0.15 0.43
CA LEU A 92 12.06 -0.91 1.54
C LEU A 92 11.03 -1.70 2.34
N VAL A 93 9.95 -1.06 2.78
CA VAL A 93 8.96 -1.64 3.70
C VAL A 93 8.06 -2.62 2.97
N LEU A 94 7.49 -2.24 1.83
CA LEU A 94 6.60 -3.14 1.10
C LEU A 94 7.38 -4.28 0.45
N SER A 95 8.67 -4.10 0.12
CA SER A 95 9.52 -5.23 -0.31
C SER A 95 9.74 -6.24 0.81
N ALA A 96 9.98 -5.77 2.04
CA ALA A 96 10.07 -6.62 3.21
C ALA A 96 8.73 -7.35 3.48
N CYS A 97 7.61 -6.63 3.39
CA CYS A 97 6.27 -7.23 3.49
C CYS A 97 6.04 -8.30 2.41
N ASN A 98 6.43 -8.02 1.17
CA ASN A 98 6.31 -8.97 0.07
C ASN A 98 7.18 -10.21 0.28
N TYR A 99 8.41 -10.03 0.77
CA TYR A 99 9.31 -11.13 1.08
C TYR A 99 8.79 -11.98 2.25
N LEU A 100 8.19 -11.36 3.26
CA LEU A 100 7.50 -12.05 4.33
C LEU A 100 6.32 -12.88 3.77
N CYS A 101 5.50 -12.29 2.91
CA CYS A 101 4.39 -13.01 2.26
C CYS A 101 4.88 -14.19 1.42
N TYR A 102 5.99 -14.03 0.68
CA TYR A 102 6.61 -15.10 -0.08
C TYR A 102 7.02 -16.28 0.82
N ASN A 103 7.67 -16.01 1.95
CA ASN A 103 8.11 -17.06 2.87
C ASN A 103 6.95 -17.73 3.61
N LEU A 104 5.96 -16.95 4.08
CA LEU A 104 4.75 -17.50 4.68
C LEU A 104 4.02 -18.39 3.67
N ASP A 105 3.94 -17.97 2.41
CA ASP A 105 3.28 -18.77 1.38
C ASP A 105 4.05 -20.05 1.05
N ARG A 106 5.39 -20.04 1.11
CA ARG A 106 6.17 -21.27 0.99
C ARG A 106 5.94 -22.25 2.14
N HIS A 107 5.51 -21.77 3.30
CA HIS A 107 5.18 -22.62 4.44
C HIS A 107 3.73 -23.13 4.38
N PHE A 108 2.76 -22.26 4.09
CA PHE A 108 1.34 -22.59 4.09
C PHE A 108 0.78 -23.10 2.75
N GLY A 109 1.44 -22.77 1.64
CA GLY A 109 1.06 -23.21 0.29
C GLY A 109 -0.22 -22.58 -0.26
N TRP A 110 -0.57 -21.36 0.17
CA TRP A 110 -1.82 -20.70 -0.21
C TRP A 110 -1.83 -20.17 -1.64
N PHE A 111 -0.70 -19.73 -2.18
CA PHE A 111 -0.55 -19.08 -3.48
C PHE A 111 0.56 -19.72 -4.33
N ARG A 112 1.03 -20.92 -3.95
CA ARG A 112 2.04 -21.69 -4.70
C ARG A 112 3.32 -20.90 -5.00
N ALA A 113 3.81 -20.09 -4.05
CA ALA A 113 5.06 -19.35 -4.16
C ALA A 113 6.28 -20.21 -4.51
N ALA A 114 6.29 -21.48 -4.10
CA ALA A 114 7.35 -22.42 -4.45
C ALA A 114 7.35 -22.78 -5.95
N GLU A 115 6.17 -22.80 -6.59
CA GLU A 115 5.98 -23.20 -7.98
C GLU A 115 6.01 -21.97 -8.92
N HIS A 116 5.58 -20.81 -8.42
CA HIS A 116 5.52 -19.55 -9.17
C HIS A 116 6.28 -18.41 -8.45
N PRO A 117 7.60 -18.52 -8.20
CA PRO A 117 8.36 -17.52 -7.45
C PRO A 117 8.37 -16.15 -8.15
N MET A 118 8.41 -16.13 -9.48
CA MET A 118 8.42 -14.89 -10.26
C MET A 118 7.17 -14.03 -10.04
N TRP A 119 6.03 -14.64 -9.67
CA TRP A 119 4.80 -13.92 -9.35
C TRP A 119 4.94 -13.01 -8.11
N PHE A 120 5.82 -13.37 -7.19
CA PHE A 120 6.14 -12.55 -6.02
C PHE A 120 7.25 -11.54 -6.32
N HIS A 121 8.25 -11.89 -7.12
CA HIS A 121 9.37 -10.99 -7.43
C HIS A 121 9.01 -9.86 -8.41
N TRP A 122 8.06 -10.07 -9.33
CA TRP A 122 7.63 -9.00 -10.24
C TRP A 122 6.98 -7.81 -9.50
N ARG A 123 6.56 -8.02 -8.26
CA ARG A 123 5.92 -6.99 -7.42
C ARG A 123 6.89 -5.88 -7.01
N TYR A 124 8.20 -6.14 -6.96
CA TYR A 124 9.18 -5.14 -6.50
C TYR A 124 9.20 -3.87 -7.39
N PRO A 125 9.29 -3.97 -8.73
CA PRO A 125 9.08 -2.81 -9.61
C PRO A 125 7.76 -2.08 -9.40
N MET A 126 6.67 -2.84 -9.23
CA MET A 126 5.33 -2.27 -9.05
C MET A 126 5.21 -1.51 -7.73
N ILE A 127 5.77 -2.05 -6.65
CA ILE A 127 5.83 -1.42 -5.32
C ILE A 127 6.49 -0.04 -5.41
N TRP A 128 7.63 0.06 -6.11
CA TRP A 128 8.32 1.33 -6.28
C TRP A 128 7.47 2.32 -7.09
N ALA A 129 6.90 1.87 -8.22
CA ALA A 129 6.06 2.72 -9.07
C ALA A 129 4.84 3.26 -8.33
N VAL A 130 4.16 2.41 -7.54
CA VAL A 130 3.03 2.80 -6.71
C VAL A 130 3.46 3.76 -5.60
N GLY A 131 4.58 3.48 -4.92
CA GLY A 131 5.12 4.36 -3.87
C GLY A 131 5.47 5.77 -4.37
N TYR A 132 6.07 5.86 -5.56
CA TYR A 132 6.38 7.13 -6.22
C TYR A 132 5.11 7.84 -6.72
N GLY A 133 4.19 7.11 -7.36
CA GLY A 133 2.90 7.65 -7.81
C GLY A 133 2.06 8.20 -6.66
N ASN A 134 2.03 7.50 -5.53
CA ASN A 134 1.39 7.96 -4.30
C ASN A 134 2.05 9.23 -3.76
N GLY A 135 3.38 9.33 -3.85
CA GLY A 135 4.12 10.53 -3.53
C GLY A 135 3.75 11.73 -4.41
N ILE A 136 3.61 11.53 -5.72
CA ILE A 136 3.15 12.57 -6.64
C ILE A 136 1.76 13.06 -6.24
N LEU A 137 0.85 12.13 -5.92
CA LEU A 137 -0.50 12.49 -5.50
C LEU A 137 -0.47 13.31 -4.20
N LEU A 138 0.29 12.87 -3.20
CA LEU A 138 0.29 13.47 -1.88
C LEU A 138 1.06 14.79 -1.78
N PHE A 139 2.13 14.99 -2.55
CA PHE A 139 3.10 16.07 -2.33
C PHE A 139 3.29 17.06 -3.49
N ILE A 140 2.50 16.94 -4.56
CA ILE A 140 2.53 17.86 -5.70
C ILE A 140 1.14 18.48 -5.88
N ASP A 141 1.08 19.79 -6.15
CA ASP A 141 -0.18 20.54 -6.29
C ASP A 141 -1.18 19.87 -7.25
N LYS A 142 -0.72 19.52 -8.46
CA LYS A 142 -1.56 18.80 -9.46
C LYS A 142 -2.04 17.45 -8.96
N GLY A 143 -1.24 16.77 -8.14
CA GLY A 143 -1.58 15.50 -7.53
C GLY A 143 -2.64 15.66 -6.45
N GLN A 144 -2.48 16.66 -5.58
CA GLN A 144 -3.44 16.98 -4.52
C GLN A 144 -4.77 17.47 -5.08
N GLU A 145 -4.76 18.21 -6.18
CA GLU A 145 -5.98 18.61 -6.89
C GLU A 145 -6.74 17.39 -7.43
N LYS A 146 -6.02 16.42 -8.01
CA LYS A 146 -6.63 15.16 -8.47
C LYS A 146 -7.20 14.34 -7.32
N LEU A 147 -6.48 14.24 -6.21
CA LEU A 147 -6.93 13.61 -4.96
C LEU A 147 -8.23 14.25 -4.44
N ALA A 148 -8.26 15.58 -4.39
CA ALA A 148 -9.43 16.33 -3.94
C ALA A 148 -10.64 16.10 -4.85
N ARG A 149 -10.45 16.00 -6.17
CA ARG A 149 -11.52 15.61 -7.11
C ARG A 149 -12.02 14.19 -6.91
N MET A 150 -11.17 13.29 -6.42
CA MET A 150 -11.53 11.92 -6.05
C MET A 150 -12.18 11.81 -4.66
N GLY A 151 -12.36 12.93 -3.95
CA GLY A 151 -12.96 12.96 -2.61
C GLY A 151 -12.00 12.57 -1.48
N LEU A 152 -10.69 12.52 -1.76
CA LEU A 152 -9.63 12.20 -0.79
C LEU A 152 -8.82 13.43 -0.41
#